data_AF-A0A7C5N4X6-F1
#
_entry.id   AF-A0A7C5N4X6-F1
#
_cell.length_a   1.000
_cell.length_b   1.000
_cell.length_c   1.000
_cell.angle_alpha   90.00
_cell.angle_beta   90.00
_cell.angle_gamma   90.00
#
_symmetry.space_group_name_H-M   'P 1'
#
loop_
_entity.id
_entity.type
_entity.pdbx_description
1 polymer ?
#
loop_
_entity_poly.entity_id
_entity_poly.type
_entity_poly.pdbx_seq_one_letter_code
_entity_poly.pdbx_strand_id
1 'polypeptide(L)'
;ERATYAPMLKKEDGRVSWSEPAQVVHNLVRGMHPWPGAFTTLDGATLKLHRTSLAPLSPDEAAPEPGTVLRADRDGVLVACGRGAVLIKRLQLAGKRRLDAEAFLAGHPLAAGTRLGAP
;
A
#
# COMPACT_ATOMS: atom_id res chain seq x y z
N GLU A 1 24.19 25.20 -6.55
CA GLU A 1 23.52 23.89 -6.44
C GLU A 1 23.79 23.30 -5.06
N ARG A 2 22.81 22.58 -4.46
CA ARG A 2 23.02 21.84 -3.20
C ARG A 2 22.90 20.35 -3.51
N ALA A 3 24.01 19.63 -3.45
CA ALA A 3 24.01 18.18 -3.54
C ALA A 3 23.48 17.58 -2.23
N THR A 4 22.63 16.55 -2.34
CA THR A 4 22.16 15.75 -1.20
C THR A 4 22.64 14.32 -1.36
N TYR A 5 23.05 13.69 -0.26
CA TYR A 5 23.52 12.30 -0.27
C TYR A 5 22.36 11.32 -0.46
N ALA A 6 22.48 10.41 -1.42
CA ALA A 6 21.57 9.29 -1.61
C ALA A 6 22.20 8.01 -1.04
N PRO A 7 21.80 7.54 0.15
CA PRO A 7 22.37 6.34 0.76
C PRO A 7 22.00 5.07 -0.01
N MET A 8 22.74 3.99 0.23
CA MET A 8 22.37 2.66 -0.24
C MET A 8 21.03 2.25 0.36
N LEU A 9 20.12 1.76 -0.50
CA LEU A 9 18.83 1.25 -0.08
C LEU A 9 18.99 0.01 0.80
N LYS A 10 18.09 -0.12 1.77
CA LYS A 10 17.92 -1.28 2.65
C LYS A 10 16.52 -1.85 2.45
N LYS A 11 16.28 -3.04 2.99
CA LYS A 11 14.97 -3.67 2.91
C LYS A 11 13.91 -2.80 3.58
N GLU A 12 14.25 -2.20 4.72
CA GLU A 12 13.37 -1.37 5.54
C GLU A 12 12.87 -0.13 4.81
N ASP A 13 13.62 0.38 3.82
CA ASP A 13 13.22 1.52 2.99
C ASP A 13 11.99 1.18 2.13
N GLY A 14 11.69 -0.11 1.91
CA GLY A 14 10.47 -0.56 1.26
C GLY A 14 9.22 -0.54 2.15
N ARG A 15 9.34 -0.29 3.46
CA ARG A 15 8.20 -0.35 4.37
C ARG A 15 7.26 0.82 4.13
N VAL A 16 6.01 0.50 3.82
CA VAL A 16 4.95 1.50 3.63
C VAL A 16 4.57 2.08 4.99
N SER A 17 4.75 3.40 5.12
CA SER A 17 4.15 4.18 6.20
C SER A 17 2.82 4.75 5.72
N TRP A 18 1.70 4.24 6.25
CA TRP A 18 0.37 4.69 5.83
C TRP A 18 0.03 6.09 6.32
N SER A 19 0.72 6.61 7.35
CA SER A 19 0.55 7.99 7.82
C SER A 19 1.06 9.03 6.82
N GLU A 20 1.82 8.63 5.80
CA GLU A 20 2.26 9.51 4.72
C GLU A 20 1.11 9.85 3.76
N PRO A 21 1.20 10.96 2.99
CA PRO A 21 0.26 11.24 1.92
C PRO A 21 0.21 10.14 0.85
N ALA A 22 -0.96 9.90 0.24
CA ALA A 22 -1.14 8.88 -0.79
C ALA A 22 -0.13 9.01 -1.96
N GLN A 23 0.25 10.24 -2.32
CA GLN A 23 1.27 10.49 -3.33
C GLN A 23 2.65 9.95 -2.94
N VAL A 24 3.04 10.09 -1.67
CA VAL A 24 4.30 9.57 -1.13
C VAL A 24 4.27 8.05 -1.12
N VAL A 25 3.18 7.44 -0.65
CA VAL A 25 2.99 5.98 -0.69
C VAL A 25 3.05 5.44 -2.12
N HIS A 26 2.35 6.08 -3.06
CA HIS A 26 2.38 5.69 -4.47
C HIS A 26 3.80 5.80 -5.07
N ASN A 27 4.53 6.88 -4.73
CA ASN A 27 5.91 7.08 -5.15
C ASN A 27 6.85 6.01 -4.57
N LEU A 28 6.65 5.61 -3.32
CA LEU A 28 7.40 4.54 -2.68
C LEU A 28 7.22 3.22 -3.43
N VAL A 29 5.97 2.85 -3.75
CA VAL A 29 5.66 1.59 -4.45
C VAL A 29 6.36 1.51 -5.81
N ARG A 30 6.34 2.60 -6.60
CA ARG A 30 7.02 2.62 -7.91
C ARG A 30 8.54 2.80 -7.80
N GLY A 31 9.02 3.53 -6.78
CA GLY A 31 10.44 3.84 -6.60
C GLY A 31 11.24 2.67 -6.03
N MET A 32 10.62 1.80 -5.24
CA MET A 32 11.26 0.62 -4.66
C MET A 32 11.12 -0.63 -5.55
N HIS A 33 10.54 -0.52 -6.75
CA HIS A 33 10.38 -1.64 -7.67
C HIS A 33 11.57 -1.75 -8.64
N PRO A 34 12.18 -2.93 -8.85
CA PRO A 34 11.81 -4.24 -8.29
C PRO A 34 12.42 -4.53 -6.91
N TRP A 35 13.45 -3.77 -6.49
CA TRP A 35 14.14 -3.94 -5.22
C TRP A 35 14.31 -2.60 -4.50
N PRO A 36 14.11 -2.53 -3.16
CA PRO A 36 13.79 -3.61 -2.21
C PRO A 36 12.36 -4.16 -2.29
N GLY A 37 11.50 -3.49 -3.05
CA GLY A 37 10.06 -3.74 -3.13
C GLY A 37 9.31 -3.09 -1.98
N ALA A 38 8.18 -2.46 -2.28
CA ALA A 38 7.33 -1.89 -1.24
C ALA A 38 6.51 -2.98 -0.52
N PHE A 39 6.36 -2.88 0.80
CA PHE A 39 5.60 -3.84 1.59
C PHE A 39 4.93 -3.23 2.82
N THR A 40 3.88 -3.90 3.27
CA THR A 40 3.16 -3.64 4.53
C THR A 40 2.90 -4.96 5.26
N THR A 41 2.12 -4.93 6.33
CA THR A 41 1.65 -6.11 7.06
C THR A 41 0.13 -6.28 6.91
N LEU A 42 -0.31 -7.52 6.82
CA LEU A 42 -1.71 -7.95 6.89
C LEU A 42 -1.75 -9.18 7.82
N ASP A 43 -2.45 -9.07 8.95
CA ASP A 43 -2.56 -10.15 9.95
C ASP A 43 -1.19 -10.75 10.36
N GLY A 44 -0.19 -9.88 10.57
CA GLY A 44 1.18 -10.27 10.92
C GLY A 44 2.02 -10.81 9.75
N ALA A 45 1.43 -11.08 8.59
CA ALA A 45 2.14 -11.53 7.40
C ALA A 45 2.60 -10.35 6.52
N THR A 46 3.76 -10.47 5.88
CA THR A 46 4.22 -9.46 4.92
C THR A 46 3.36 -9.47 3.66
N LEU A 47 2.86 -8.29 3.29
CA LEU A 47 2.13 -8.05 2.05
C LEU A 47 2.93 -7.10 1.16
N LYS A 48 3.48 -7.60 0.05
CA LYS A 48 4.20 -6.77 -0.92
C LYS A 48 3.24 -6.07 -1.85
N LEU A 49 3.50 -4.79 -2.12
CA LEU A 49 2.74 -3.96 -3.04
C LEU A 49 3.54 -3.80 -4.33
N HIS A 50 2.96 -4.23 -5.44
CA HIS A 50 3.63 -4.24 -6.75
C HIS A 50 3.10 -3.16 -7.69
N ARG A 51 1.83 -2.77 -7.54
CA ARG A 51 1.22 -1.71 -8.35
C ARG A 51 0.12 -1.02 -7.55
N THR A 52 0.14 0.30 -7.57
CA THR A 52 -0.89 1.16 -6.98
C THR A 52 -1.34 2.22 -7.98
N SER A 53 -2.47 2.86 -7.69
CA SER A 53 -2.94 4.08 -8.33
C SER A 53 -3.42 5.06 -7.26
N LEU A 54 -3.38 6.35 -7.55
CA LEU A 54 -3.94 7.35 -6.65
C LEU A 54 -5.46 7.33 -6.73
N ALA A 55 -6.11 7.45 -5.59
CA ALA A 55 -7.54 7.60 -5.49
C ALA A 55 -7.84 8.83 -4.62
N PRO A 56 -8.51 9.85 -5.16
CA PRO A 56 -8.98 10.96 -4.33
C PRO A 56 -10.00 10.44 -3.33
N LEU A 57 -9.89 10.86 -2.07
CA LEU A 57 -10.99 10.80 -1.12
C LEU A 57 -11.74 12.12 -1.20
N SER A 58 -13.06 12.09 -1.03
CA SER A 58 -13.82 13.34 -0.95
C SER A 58 -13.37 14.09 0.32
N PRO A 59 -13.16 15.41 0.26
CA PRO A 59 -12.84 16.21 1.45
C PRO A 59 -13.93 16.13 2.54
N ASP A 60 -15.15 15.73 2.17
CA ASP A 60 -16.29 15.57 3.07
C ASP A 60 -16.37 14.18 3.75
N GLU A 61 -15.55 13.23 3.33
CA GLU A 61 -15.46 11.93 4.01
C GLU A 61 -14.63 12.08 5.29
N ALA A 62 -15.19 11.66 6.43
CA ALA A 62 -14.46 11.59 7.69
C ALA A 62 -13.11 10.92 7.48
N ALA A 63 -12.02 11.61 7.85
CA ALA A 63 -10.66 11.16 7.60
C ALA A 63 -10.45 9.77 8.23
N PRO A 64 -10.42 8.69 7.43
CA PRO A 64 -10.31 7.36 7.99
C PRO A 64 -8.89 7.15 8.53
N GLU A 65 -8.79 6.35 9.58
CA GLU A 65 -7.50 6.01 10.19
C GLU A 65 -6.51 5.48 9.13
N PRO A 66 -5.28 6.02 9.05
CA PRO A 66 -4.29 5.56 8.07
C PRO A 66 -4.05 4.04 8.13
N GLY A 67 -3.96 3.42 6.96
CA GLY A 67 -3.80 1.97 6.80
C GLY A 67 -5.11 1.20 6.79
N THR A 68 -6.25 1.87 6.95
CA THR A 68 -7.58 1.23 6.90
C THR A 68 -7.97 0.91 5.46
N VAL A 69 -8.39 -0.32 5.21
CA VAL A 69 -9.05 -0.72 3.96
C VAL A 69 -10.45 -0.10 3.93
N LEU A 70 -10.68 0.81 3.00
CA LEU A 70 -11.97 1.49 2.82
C LEU A 70 -12.92 0.68 1.95
N ARG A 71 -12.35 0.02 0.93
CA ARG A 71 -13.08 -0.82 -0.01
C ARG A 71 -12.13 -1.86 -0.60
N ALA A 72 -12.65 -3.05 -0.87
CA ALA A 72 -11.92 -4.09 -1.59
C ALA A 72 -12.86 -4.78 -2.57
N ASP A 73 -12.59 -4.62 -3.87
CA ASP A 73 -13.36 -5.26 -4.93
C ASP A 73 -12.50 -5.48 -6.18
N ARG A 74 -13.15 -5.80 -7.31
CA ARG A 74 -12.50 -6.03 -8.61
C ARG A 74 -11.57 -4.91 -9.06
N ASP A 75 -11.85 -3.66 -8.67
CA ASP A 75 -11.02 -2.52 -9.04
C ASP A 75 -9.76 -2.46 -8.18
N GLY A 76 -9.75 -3.04 -6.99
CA GLY A 76 -8.59 -3.05 -6.12
C GLY A 76 -8.91 -2.94 -4.65
N VAL A 77 -7.86 -2.83 -3.85
CA VAL A 77 -7.94 -2.58 -2.40
C VAL A 77 -7.64 -1.10 -2.17
N LEU A 78 -8.67 -0.33 -1.84
CA LEU A 78 -8.58 1.09 -1.52
C LEU A 78 -8.17 1.24 -0.05
N VAL A 79 -7.03 1.87 0.20
CA VAL A 79 -6.45 2.01 1.55
C VAL A 79 -6.26 3.48 1.87
N ALA A 80 -6.72 3.88 3.06
CA ALA A 80 -6.54 5.21 3.62
C ALA A 80 -5.07 5.52 3.86
N CYS A 81 -4.66 6.74 3.51
CA CYS A 81 -3.36 7.30 3.82
C CYS A 81 -3.52 8.50 4.77
N GLY A 82 -2.43 9.08 5.25
CA GLY A 82 -2.49 10.31 6.06
C GLY A 82 -3.14 11.49 5.33
N ARG A 83 -3.12 11.47 3.99
CA ARG A 83 -3.95 12.31 3.13
C ARG A 83 -4.32 11.56 1.85
N GLY A 84 -5.62 11.49 1.54
CA GLY A 84 -6.15 10.76 0.39
C GLY A 84 -6.05 9.24 0.56
N ALA A 85 -6.18 8.51 -0.54
CA ALA A 85 -6.08 7.05 -0.54
C ALA A 85 -5.26 6.53 -1.73
N VAL A 86 -4.78 5.30 -1.59
CA VAL A 86 -4.17 4.55 -2.70
C VAL A 86 -5.01 3.32 -3.00
N LEU A 87 -5.17 3.04 -4.29
CA LEU A 87 -5.81 1.83 -4.79
C LEU A 87 -4.73 0.81 -5.16
N ILE A 88 -4.62 -0.26 -4.39
CA ILE A 88 -3.70 -1.37 -4.65
C ILE A 88 -4.28 -2.24 -5.76
N LYS A 89 -3.53 -2.36 -6.86
CA LYS A 89 -3.90 -3.13 -8.06
C LYS A 89 -3.20 -4.47 -8.15
N ARG A 90 -1.95 -4.55 -7.67
CA ARG A 90 -1.16 -5.80 -7.62
C ARG A 90 -0.46 -5.96 -6.28
N LEU A 91 -0.59 -7.14 -5.70
CA LEU A 91 -0.09 -7.48 -4.38
C LEU A 91 0.38 -8.94 -4.29
N GLN A 92 1.14 -9.23 -3.26
CA GLN A 92 1.68 -10.56 -3.00
C GLN A 92 1.81 -10.80 -1.50
N LEU A 93 1.06 -11.77 -0.98
CA LEU A 93 1.25 -12.25 0.38
C LEU A 93 2.53 -13.08 0.50
N ALA A 94 3.18 -13.05 1.65
CA ALA A 94 4.39 -13.82 1.94
C ALA A 94 4.23 -15.30 1.53
N GLY A 95 5.21 -15.83 0.80
CA GLY A 95 5.20 -17.22 0.32
C GLY A 95 4.17 -17.53 -0.79
N LYS A 96 3.41 -16.54 -1.27
CA LYS A 96 2.43 -16.71 -2.35
C LYS A 96 2.90 -16.07 -3.65
N ARG A 97 2.19 -16.38 -4.74
CA ARG A 97 2.41 -15.74 -6.05
C ARG A 97 1.92 -14.30 -6.05
N ARG A 98 2.52 -13.46 -6.90
CA ARG A 98 2.03 -12.11 -7.20
C ARG A 98 0.72 -12.20 -7.98
N LEU A 99 -0.31 -11.48 -7.52
CA LEU A 99 -1.65 -11.48 -8.11
C LEU A 99 -2.13 -10.04 -8.37
N ASP A 100 -3.02 -9.89 -9.35
CA ASP A 100 -3.91 -8.73 -9.44
C ASP A 100 -4.93 -8.77 -8.29
N ALA A 101 -5.46 -7.60 -7.92
CA ALA A 101 -6.28 -7.46 -6.71
C ALA A 101 -7.55 -8.32 -6.74
N GLU A 102 -8.24 -8.40 -7.88
CA GLU A 102 -9.41 -9.28 -8.05
C GLU A 102 -9.08 -10.75 -7.72
N ALA A 103 -8.00 -11.28 -8.32
CA ALA A 103 -7.57 -12.65 -8.09
C ALA A 103 -7.08 -12.89 -6.65
N PHE A 104 -6.47 -11.87 -6.03
CA PHE A 104 -6.11 -11.92 -4.62
C PHE A 104 -7.36 -12.04 -3.72
N LEU A 105 -8.36 -11.18 -3.96
CA LEU A 105 -9.58 -11.10 -3.15
C LEU A 105 -10.48 -12.33 -3.28
N ALA A 106 -10.43 -13.03 -4.42
CA ALA A 106 -11.14 -14.30 -4.59
C ALA A 106 -10.66 -15.40 -3.61
N GLY A 107 -9.40 -15.36 -3.19
CA GLY A 107 -8.84 -16.29 -2.20
C GLY A 107 -8.62 -15.70 -0.81
N HIS A 108 -8.56 -14.37 -0.71
CA HIS A 108 -8.27 -13.62 0.52
C HIS A 108 -9.18 -12.40 0.59
N PRO A 109 -10.48 -12.58 0.90
CA PRO A 109 -11.41 -11.47 1.00
C PRO A 109 -10.96 -10.51 2.11
N LEU A 110 -10.96 -9.21 1.81
CA LEU A 110 -10.66 -8.15 2.76
C LEU A 110 -11.92 -7.36 3.05
N ALA A 111 -12.25 -7.21 4.32
CA ALA A 111 -13.38 -6.40 4.74
C ALA A 111 -12.98 -4.92 4.80
N ALA A 112 -13.96 -4.03 4.56
CA ALA A 112 -13.79 -2.63 4.95
C ALA A 112 -13.54 -2.55 6.47
N GLY A 113 -12.60 -1.71 6.89
CA GLY A 113 -12.14 -1.62 8.28
C GLY A 113 -10.92 -2.48 8.60
N THR A 114 -10.50 -3.42 7.74
CA THR A 114 -9.24 -4.16 7.94
C THR A 114 -8.06 -3.19 7.99
N ARG A 115 -7.13 -3.39 8.93
CA ARG A 115 -5.95 -2.53 9.09
C ARG A 115 -4.70 -3.16 8.50
N LEU A 116 -4.03 -2.43 7.60
CA LEU A 116 -2.72 -2.75 7.09
C LEU A 116 -1.64 -2.00 7.89
N GLY A 117 -0.47 -2.61 8.07
CA GLY A 117 0.65 -1.97 8.77
C GLY A 117 0.51 -1.93 10.29
N ALA A 118 -0.56 -2.52 10.84
CA ALA A 118 -0.66 -2.78 12.28
C ALA A 118 0.50 -3.68 12.74
N PRO A 119 1.00 -3.49 13.97
CA PRO A 119 2.08 -4.30 14.54
C PRO A 119 1.76 -5.80 14.54
#